data_AF-A0AAY4EXX1-F1
#
_entry.id   AF-A0AAY4EXX1-F1
#
_cell.length_a   1.000
_cell.length_b   1.000
_cell.length_c   1.000
_cell.angle_alpha   90.00
_cell.angle_beta   90.00
_cell.angle_gamma   90.00
#
_symmetry.space_group_name_H-M   'P 1'
#
loop_
_entity.id
_entity.type
_entity.pdbx_description
1 polymer ?
#
loop_
_entity_poly.entity_id
_entity_poly.type
_entity_poly.pdbx_seq_one_letter_code
_entity_poly.pdbx_strand_id
1 'polypeptide(L)'
;MGLSLLSMVCLISFSSNYVTGLDNRRSTVEEFAVPDDVYKFLWSNNSYISHETLKLDFLKRMESGNLPAERYINFTIQDINYLVNVTALLRDLRDKVKEPADLSQFLKGKYESYKNFAISFLNQYNLKGVSDIKPTPAMGKYLSDYAAIMKTKEPIYFVVSMLPCSRLWVWLANNLNMNENNAYIQWKIDNMHGHPEKFKPLLNKYLDTQEKVTEANTVFRQQMQNEHDFFATS
;
A
#
# COMPACT_ATOMS: atom_id res chain seq x y z
N MET A 1 -19.61 -19.24 -7.93
CA MET A 1 -19.44 -17.95 -7.21
C MET A 1 -18.14 -18.02 -6.45
N GLY A 2 -17.08 -17.40 -6.96
CA GLY A 2 -15.78 -17.34 -6.29
C GLY A 2 -15.65 -16.01 -5.56
N LEU A 3 -15.39 -16.05 -4.25
CA LEU A 3 -15.01 -14.87 -3.49
C LEU A 3 -13.57 -14.51 -3.85
N SER A 4 -13.34 -13.30 -4.35
CA SER A 4 -12.01 -12.78 -4.70
C SER A 4 -11.41 -12.04 -3.50
N LEU A 5 -10.08 -12.10 -3.37
CA LEU A 5 -9.40 -12.04 -2.07
C LEU A 5 -8.43 -10.85 -1.88
N LEU A 6 -8.65 -9.69 -2.50
CA LEU A 6 -7.80 -8.51 -2.23
C LEU A 6 -7.85 -8.05 -0.75
N SER A 7 -8.96 -8.30 -0.03
CA SER A 7 -9.08 -7.98 1.40
C SER A 7 -8.16 -8.81 2.31
N MET A 8 -7.64 -9.96 1.85
CA MET A 8 -6.84 -10.87 2.67
C MET A 8 -5.44 -10.32 3.03
N VAL A 9 -4.96 -9.27 2.35
CA VAL A 9 -3.69 -8.60 2.69
C VAL A 9 -3.77 -7.79 4.01
N CYS A 10 -4.99 -7.58 4.53
CA CYS A 10 -5.26 -6.73 5.70
C CYS A 10 -5.86 -7.42 6.93
N LEU A 11 -6.35 -8.66 6.85
CA LEU A 11 -7.38 -9.14 7.79
C LEU A 11 -6.95 -9.93 9.04
N ILE A 12 -5.67 -10.18 9.31
CA ILE A 12 -5.26 -10.90 10.54
C ILE A 12 -5.24 -9.95 11.76
N SER A 13 -5.91 -10.34 12.84
CA SER A 13 -6.32 -9.47 13.96
C SER A 13 -5.58 -9.74 15.27
N PHE A 14 -5.33 -8.68 16.05
CA PHE A 14 -5.15 -8.72 17.51
C PHE A 14 -5.73 -7.42 18.10
N SER A 15 -6.38 -7.52 19.26
CA SER A 15 -7.07 -6.40 19.92
C SER A 15 -6.29 -5.92 21.14
N SER A 16 -6.16 -4.60 21.29
CA SER A 16 -6.01 -3.95 22.60
C SER A 16 -6.56 -2.53 22.54
N ASN A 17 -7.35 -2.17 23.56
CA ASN A 17 -7.83 -0.81 23.79
C ASN A 17 -6.69 0.07 24.34
N TYR A 18 -6.81 1.41 24.22
CA TYR A 18 -6.72 2.37 25.34
C TYR A 18 -7.03 3.82 24.88
N VAL A 19 -7.18 4.74 25.85
CA VAL A 19 -7.98 5.98 25.78
C VAL A 19 -7.13 7.24 25.57
N THR A 20 -7.75 8.29 25.02
CA THR A 20 -7.16 9.60 24.67
C THR A 20 -7.13 10.63 25.82
N GLY A 21 -6.19 11.59 25.76
CA GLY A 21 -6.17 12.82 26.57
C GLY A 21 -5.58 14.02 25.82
N LEU A 22 -5.91 15.24 26.26
CA LEU A 22 -5.52 16.56 25.70
C LEU A 22 -4.97 17.45 26.85
N ASP A 23 -4.42 18.66 26.70
CA ASP A 23 -4.32 19.64 25.61
C ASP A 23 -3.08 20.58 25.85
N ASN A 24 -2.86 21.53 24.92
CA ASN A 24 -2.62 22.96 25.21
C ASN A 24 -1.19 23.57 25.11
N ARG A 25 -0.89 24.11 23.91
CA ARG A 25 -0.25 25.41 23.56
C ARG A 25 0.95 25.97 24.38
N ARG A 26 2.06 26.26 23.67
CA ARG A 26 2.48 27.66 23.36
C ARG A 26 3.53 27.72 22.23
N SER A 27 3.61 28.84 21.52
CA SER A 27 4.43 29.03 20.30
C SER A 27 5.80 29.66 20.55
N THR A 28 6.83 29.02 20.01
CA THR A 28 8.14 29.60 19.62
C THR A 28 8.52 29.00 18.28
N VAL A 29 9.37 29.68 17.48
CA VAL A 29 9.94 29.26 16.18
C VAL A 29 9.70 27.78 15.88
N GLU A 30 8.82 27.46 14.91
CA GLU A 30 8.33 26.09 14.66
C GLU A 30 9.45 25.14 14.17
N GLU A 31 10.27 24.71 15.12
CA GLU A 31 10.71 23.33 15.21
C GLU A 31 9.44 22.48 15.13
N PHE A 32 9.16 21.95 13.93
CA PHE A 32 7.99 21.11 13.70
C PHE A 32 8.05 19.94 14.67
N ALA A 33 7.17 19.98 15.67
CA ALA A 33 7.06 18.93 16.66
C ALA A 33 6.72 17.61 15.94
N VAL A 34 7.37 16.53 16.37
CA VAL A 34 7.10 15.18 15.87
C VAL A 34 5.61 14.90 16.04
N PRO A 35 4.87 14.61 14.95
CA PRO A 35 3.41 14.51 15.02
C PRO A 35 2.98 13.29 15.82
N ASP A 36 2.09 13.49 16.81
CA ASP A 36 1.51 12.45 17.69
C ASP A 36 0.93 11.23 16.94
N ASP A 37 0.54 11.42 15.68
CA ASP A 37 -0.02 10.39 14.80
C ASP A 37 0.66 10.45 13.43
N VAL A 38 1.89 9.93 13.36
CA VAL A 38 2.69 9.82 12.12
C VAL A 38 1.88 9.12 11.02
N TYR A 39 1.11 8.08 11.35
CA TYR A 39 0.21 7.40 10.40
C TYR A 39 -0.86 8.33 9.79
N LYS A 40 -1.46 9.24 10.57
CA LYS A 40 -2.35 10.27 10.02
C LYS A 40 -1.59 11.33 9.25
N PHE A 41 -0.48 11.83 9.78
CA PHE A 41 0.35 12.86 9.18
C PHE A 41 0.78 12.49 7.75
N LEU A 42 1.39 11.31 7.57
CA LEU A 42 1.87 10.82 6.27
C LEU A 42 0.75 10.80 5.21
N TRP A 43 -0.45 10.36 5.58
CA TRP A 43 -1.59 10.38 4.66
C TRP A 43 -2.10 11.79 4.40
N SER A 44 -2.40 12.58 5.43
CA SER A 44 -2.99 13.91 5.27
C SER A 44 -2.12 14.79 4.37
N ASN A 45 -0.80 14.77 4.58
CA ASN A 45 0.18 15.56 3.83
C ASN A 45 0.33 15.15 2.35
N ASN A 46 -0.07 13.92 1.99
CA ASN A 46 0.03 13.39 0.63
C ASN A 46 -1.33 13.02 0.01
N SER A 47 -2.44 13.29 0.72
CA SER A 47 -3.79 12.91 0.34
C SER A 47 -4.26 13.55 -0.98
N TYR A 48 -3.65 14.66 -1.39
CA TYR A 48 -3.88 15.27 -2.69
C TYR A 48 -3.58 14.28 -3.85
N ILE A 49 -2.58 13.41 -3.71
CA ILE A 49 -2.24 12.39 -4.73
C ILE A 49 -3.40 11.40 -4.89
N SER A 50 -4.08 11.02 -3.80
CA SER A 50 -5.27 10.17 -3.85
C SER A 50 -6.39 10.82 -4.69
N HIS A 51 -6.60 12.13 -4.50
CA HIS A 51 -7.63 12.89 -5.22
C HIS A 51 -7.28 13.08 -6.71
N GLU A 52 -6.02 13.26 -7.06
CA GLU A 52 -5.59 13.26 -8.48
C GLU A 52 -5.70 11.87 -9.10
N THR A 53 -5.30 10.82 -8.36
CA THR A 53 -5.43 9.42 -8.81
C THR A 53 -6.88 9.10 -9.17
N LEU A 54 -7.85 9.48 -8.32
CA LEU A 54 -9.28 9.25 -8.55
C LEU A 54 -9.83 9.90 -9.84
N LYS A 55 -9.13 10.88 -10.43
CA LYS A 55 -9.52 11.56 -11.68
C LYS A 55 -8.98 10.89 -12.94
N LEU A 56 -8.06 9.93 -12.83
CA LEU A 56 -7.40 9.29 -13.96
C LEU A 56 -8.40 8.54 -14.87
N ASP A 57 -8.15 8.57 -16.19
CA ASP A 57 -9.02 7.95 -17.20
C ASP A 57 -9.31 6.47 -16.90
N PHE A 58 -8.31 5.70 -16.47
CA PHE A 58 -8.49 4.30 -16.07
C PHE A 58 -9.59 4.15 -15.00
N LEU A 59 -9.49 4.91 -13.92
CA LEU A 59 -10.43 4.83 -12.80
C LEU A 59 -11.81 5.43 -13.15
N LYS A 60 -11.88 6.48 -13.99
CA LYS A 60 -13.17 7.03 -14.47
C LYS A 60 -13.89 6.14 -15.47
N ARG A 61 -13.14 5.38 -16.28
CA ARG A 61 -13.71 4.31 -17.11
C ARG A 61 -14.14 3.11 -16.28
N MET A 62 -13.37 2.74 -15.26
CA MET A 62 -13.76 1.67 -14.33
C MET A 62 -15.04 2.07 -13.55
N GLU A 63 -15.12 3.30 -13.05
CA GLU A 63 -16.29 3.87 -12.35
C GLU A 63 -17.57 3.85 -13.19
N SER A 64 -17.45 4.15 -14.50
CA SER A 64 -18.57 4.13 -15.44
C SER A 64 -18.85 2.77 -16.08
N GLY A 65 -18.04 1.74 -15.81
CA GLY A 65 -18.15 0.41 -16.42
C GLY A 65 -17.62 0.31 -17.86
N ASN A 66 -17.04 1.39 -18.40
CA ASN A 66 -16.63 1.54 -19.80
C ASN A 66 -15.10 1.43 -20.02
N LEU A 67 -14.38 0.80 -19.08
CA LEU A 67 -12.97 0.46 -19.28
C LEU A 67 -12.88 -0.70 -20.28
N PRO A 68 -11.99 -0.66 -21.28
CA PRO A 68 -11.70 -1.82 -22.13
C PRO A 68 -11.16 -2.98 -21.32
N ALA A 69 -11.71 -4.19 -21.52
CA ALA A 69 -11.31 -5.38 -20.77
C ALA A 69 -9.80 -5.69 -20.90
N GLU A 70 -9.21 -5.42 -22.07
CA GLU A 70 -7.77 -5.51 -22.33
C GLU A 70 -6.92 -4.64 -21.39
N ARG A 71 -7.37 -3.41 -21.07
CA ARG A 71 -6.68 -2.51 -20.14
C ARG A 71 -6.77 -3.03 -18.71
N TYR A 72 -7.95 -3.50 -18.31
CA TYR A 72 -8.13 -4.13 -17.00
C TYR A 72 -7.25 -5.38 -16.83
N ILE A 73 -7.18 -6.25 -17.84
CA ILE A 73 -6.31 -7.44 -17.84
C ILE A 73 -4.83 -7.02 -17.77
N ASN A 74 -4.39 -6.05 -18.57
CA ASN A 74 -3.02 -5.56 -18.54
C ASN A 74 -2.65 -4.97 -17.16
N PHE A 75 -3.54 -4.17 -16.55
CA PHE A 75 -3.42 -3.69 -15.18
C PHE A 75 -3.23 -4.85 -14.19
N THR A 76 -4.12 -5.86 -14.21
CA THR A 76 -4.03 -7.00 -13.28
C THR A 76 -2.76 -7.83 -13.48
N ILE A 77 -2.30 -8.03 -14.73
CA ILE A 77 -1.04 -8.74 -15.00
C ILE A 77 0.17 -7.97 -14.42
N GLN A 78 0.16 -6.63 -14.47
CA GLN A 78 1.19 -5.81 -13.83
C GLN A 78 1.09 -5.84 -12.30
N ASP A 79 -0.11 -5.89 -11.73
CA ASP A 79 -0.34 -6.03 -10.28
C ASP A 79 0.12 -7.40 -9.75
N ILE A 80 -0.10 -8.49 -10.50
CA ILE A 80 0.47 -9.81 -10.19
C ILE A 80 2.01 -9.76 -10.21
N ASN A 81 2.60 -9.06 -11.19
CA ASN A 81 4.04 -8.83 -11.24
C ASN A 81 4.54 -7.99 -10.05
N TYR A 82 3.82 -6.94 -9.64
CA TYR A 82 4.10 -6.20 -8.41
C TYR A 82 4.12 -7.13 -7.18
N LEU A 83 3.02 -7.84 -6.97
CA LEU A 83 2.77 -8.67 -5.81
C LEU A 83 3.85 -9.75 -5.63
N VAL A 84 4.22 -10.46 -6.70
CA VAL A 84 5.22 -11.53 -6.64
C VAL A 84 6.63 -10.97 -6.38
N ASN A 85 7.00 -9.85 -6.99
CA ASN A 85 8.32 -9.24 -6.76
C ASN A 85 8.45 -8.63 -5.36
N VAL A 86 7.42 -7.92 -4.86
CA VAL A 86 7.42 -7.39 -3.48
C VAL A 86 7.36 -8.51 -2.45
N THR A 87 6.69 -9.64 -2.73
CA THR A 87 6.76 -10.86 -1.91
C THR A 87 8.20 -11.37 -1.76
N ALA A 88 9.01 -11.32 -2.83
CA ALA A 88 10.41 -11.74 -2.77
C ALA A 88 11.26 -10.79 -1.90
N LEU A 89 11.04 -9.47 -1.99
CA LEU A 89 11.70 -8.48 -1.12
C LEU A 89 11.30 -8.68 0.35
N LEU A 90 10.02 -8.96 0.62
CA LEU A 90 9.51 -9.27 1.95
C LEU A 90 10.10 -10.56 2.54
N ARG A 91 10.34 -11.59 1.72
CA ARG A 91 11.05 -12.82 2.14
C ARG A 91 12.45 -12.49 2.62
N ASP A 92 13.17 -11.70 1.84
CA ASP A 92 14.54 -11.30 2.15
C ASP A 92 14.59 -10.44 3.42
N LEU A 93 13.60 -9.56 3.65
CA LEU A 93 13.47 -8.79 4.89
C LEU A 93 13.12 -9.66 6.10
N ARG A 94 12.18 -10.61 5.96
CA ARG A 94 11.87 -11.63 7.00
C ARG A 94 13.12 -12.39 7.45
N ASP A 95 14.01 -12.67 6.50
CA ASP A 95 15.23 -13.44 6.75
C ASP A 95 16.36 -12.58 7.35
N LYS A 96 16.44 -11.29 7.02
CA LYS A 96 17.45 -10.35 7.55
C LYS A 96 17.06 -9.71 8.89
N VAL A 97 15.81 -9.27 9.04
CA VAL A 97 15.36 -8.47 10.20
C VAL A 97 14.92 -9.40 11.34
N LYS A 98 15.78 -9.52 12.37
CA LYS A 98 15.50 -10.30 13.58
C LYS A 98 15.05 -9.43 14.74
N GLU A 99 15.67 -8.26 14.89
CA GLU A 99 15.31 -7.24 15.88
C GLU A 99 14.97 -5.90 15.20
N PRO A 100 14.15 -5.04 15.84
CA PRO A 100 13.37 -5.33 17.04
C PRO A 100 12.25 -6.33 16.77
N ALA A 101 11.92 -7.16 17.78
CA ALA A 101 11.02 -8.30 17.65
C ALA A 101 9.64 -7.99 17.03
N ASP A 102 9.03 -6.84 17.34
CA ASP A 102 7.74 -6.41 16.79
C ASP A 102 7.82 -6.01 15.31
N LEU A 103 8.88 -5.31 14.91
CA LEU A 103 9.15 -5.02 13.49
C LEU A 103 9.44 -6.30 12.71
N SER A 104 10.21 -7.23 13.29
CA SER A 104 10.46 -8.56 12.71
C SER A 104 9.16 -9.36 12.55
N GLN A 105 8.30 -9.37 13.58
CA GLN A 105 7.00 -10.05 13.54
C GLN A 105 6.06 -9.46 12.50
N PHE A 106 6.02 -8.13 12.37
CA PHE A 106 5.21 -7.45 11.35
C PHE A 106 5.68 -7.79 9.93
N LEU A 107 6.99 -7.75 9.67
CA LEU A 107 7.56 -8.12 8.37
C LEU A 107 7.32 -9.61 8.04
N LYS A 108 7.43 -10.51 9.03
CA LYS A 108 7.02 -11.93 8.89
C LYS A 108 5.55 -12.06 8.51
N GLY A 109 4.66 -11.36 9.22
CA GLY A 109 3.22 -11.37 8.94
C GLY A 109 2.87 -10.82 7.55
N LYS A 110 3.53 -9.73 7.13
CA LYS A 110 3.37 -9.17 5.78
C LYS A 110 3.90 -10.11 4.70
N TYR A 111 5.03 -10.77 4.92
CA TYR A 111 5.53 -11.80 3.99
C TYR A 111 4.53 -12.95 3.79
N GLU A 112 4.05 -13.60 4.85
CA GLU A 112 3.12 -14.74 4.70
C GLU A 112 1.78 -14.31 4.09
N SER A 113 1.30 -13.11 4.43
CA SER A 113 0.11 -12.50 3.82
C SER A 113 0.29 -12.28 2.31
N TYR A 114 1.37 -11.62 1.90
CA TYR A 114 1.68 -11.37 0.48
C TYR A 114 1.92 -12.67 -0.30
N LYS A 115 2.65 -13.64 0.27
CA LYS A 115 2.90 -14.96 -0.31
C LYS A 115 1.60 -15.73 -0.57
N ASN A 116 0.70 -15.79 0.41
CA ASN A 116 -0.57 -16.51 0.25
C ASN A 116 -1.45 -15.84 -0.81
N PHE A 117 -1.47 -14.50 -0.82
CA PHE A 117 -2.20 -13.75 -1.84
C PHE A 117 -1.59 -13.94 -3.24
N ALA A 118 -0.25 -13.90 -3.37
CA ALA A 118 0.46 -14.16 -4.62
C ALA A 118 0.16 -15.55 -5.20
N ILE A 119 0.15 -16.59 -4.36
CA ILE A 119 -0.23 -17.95 -4.76
C ILE A 119 -1.69 -17.98 -5.24
N SER A 120 -2.60 -17.33 -4.52
CA SER A 120 -4.02 -17.26 -4.90
C SER A 120 -4.22 -16.57 -6.26
N PHE A 121 -3.56 -15.43 -6.48
CA PHE A 121 -3.67 -14.67 -7.73
C PHE A 121 -3.01 -15.37 -8.91
N LEU A 122 -1.83 -15.96 -8.74
CA LEU A 122 -1.19 -16.78 -9.79
C LEU A 122 -2.11 -17.93 -10.21
N ASN A 123 -2.72 -18.64 -9.26
CA ASN A 123 -3.68 -19.71 -9.55
C ASN A 123 -4.95 -19.19 -10.25
N GLN A 124 -5.53 -18.08 -9.78
CA GLN A 124 -6.75 -17.47 -10.36
C GLN A 124 -6.56 -17.08 -11.84
N TYR A 125 -5.35 -16.64 -12.21
CA TYR A 125 -5.01 -16.24 -13.58
C TYR A 125 -4.26 -17.33 -14.38
N ASN A 126 -4.16 -18.56 -13.85
CA ASN A 126 -3.47 -19.70 -14.47
C ASN A 126 -1.98 -19.44 -14.81
N LEU A 127 -1.31 -18.59 -14.03
CA LEU A 127 0.08 -18.23 -14.20
C LEU A 127 1.00 -19.10 -13.33
N LYS A 128 2.11 -19.56 -13.90
CA LYS A 128 3.14 -20.33 -13.16
C LYS A 128 4.12 -19.43 -12.38
N GLY A 129 4.09 -18.12 -12.63
CA GLY A 129 5.03 -17.13 -12.14
C GLY A 129 4.95 -15.86 -12.99
N VAL A 130 5.93 -14.97 -12.85
CA VAL A 130 5.94 -13.64 -13.47
C VAL A 130 7.13 -13.39 -14.41
N SER A 131 7.93 -14.42 -14.70
CA SER A 131 9.13 -14.32 -15.55
C SER A 131 8.87 -13.81 -16.96
N ASP A 132 7.69 -14.12 -17.50
CA ASP A 132 7.30 -13.76 -18.87
C ASP A 132 6.54 -12.42 -18.93
N ILE A 133 6.22 -11.83 -17.76
CA ILE A 133 5.57 -10.52 -17.66
C ILE A 133 6.62 -9.44 -17.85
N LYS A 134 6.50 -8.67 -18.92
CA LYS A 134 7.32 -7.47 -19.14
C LYS A 134 6.77 -6.32 -18.29
N PRO A 135 7.52 -5.75 -17.33
CA PRO A 135 7.04 -4.61 -16.55
C PRO A 135 6.81 -3.40 -17.45
N THR A 136 5.76 -2.62 -17.20
CA THR A 136 5.66 -1.26 -17.76
C THR A 136 6.76 -0.36 -17.18
N PRO A 137 7.12 0.78 -17.82
CA PRO A 137 8.10 1.71 -17.24
C PRO A 137 7.72 2.18 -15.82
N ALA A 138 6.42 2.43 -15.56
CA ALA A 138 5.92 2.79 -14.23
C ALA A 138 6.11 1.63 -13.22
N MET A 139 5.73 0.40 -13.60
CA MET A 139 5.89 -0.78 -12.73
C MET A 139 7.37 -1.12 -12.46
N GLY A 140 8.22 -1.01 -13.48
CA GLY A 140 9.67 -1.18 -13.35
C GLY A 140 10.30 -0.17 -12.39
N LYS A 141 9.91 1.11 -12.49
CA LYS A 141 10.30 2.14 -11.52
C LYS A 141 9.76 1.80 -10.12
N TYR A 142 8.50 1.39 -9.99
CA TYR A 142 7.87 1.10 -8.71
C TYR A 142 8.63 0.00 -7.94
N LEU A 143 8.94 -1.10 -8.62
CA LEU A 143 9.74 -2.21 -8.08
C LEU A 143 11.19 -1.80 -7.76
N SER A 144 11.81 -0.98 -8.62
CA SER A 144 13.14 -0.42 -8.38
C SER A 144 13.19 0.43 -7.10
N ASP A 145 12.15 1.25 -6.85
CA ASP A 145 12.09 2.08 -5.64
C ASP A 145 11.95 1.24 -4.36
N TYR A 146 11.15 0.16 -4.37
CA TYR A 146 11.10 -0.79 -3.24
C TYR A 146 12.47 -1.44 -2.98
N ALA A 147 13.16 -1.87 -4.04
CA ALA A 147 14.50 -2.47 -3.91
C ALA A 147 15.53 -1.45 -3.40
N ALA A 148 15.45 -0.20 -3.84
CA ALA A 148 16.29 0.90 -3.35
C ALA A 148 16.04 1.19 -1.87
N ILE A 149 14.78 1.29 -1.44
CA ILE A 149 14.40 1.47 -0.02
C ILE A 149 14.95 0.32 0.82
N MET A 150 14.71 -0.94 0.42
CA MET A 150 15.23 -2.13 1.12
C MET A 150 16.77 -2.15 1.23
N LYS A 151 17.48 -1.62 0.23
CA LYS A 151 18.95 -1.62 0.19
C LYS A 151 19.58 -0.47 0.98
N THR A 152 18.92 0.69 1.05
CA THR A 152 19.54 1.96 1.48
C THR A 152 18.97 2.55 2.76
N LYS A 153 17.88 1.99 3.31
CA LYS A 153 17.18 2.54 4.47
C LYS A 153 16.94 1.49 5.54
N GLU A 154 16.70 1.96 6.76
CA GLU A 154 16.26 1.08 7.85
C GLU A 154 14.94 0.36 7.52
N PRO A 155 14.70 -0.87 8.04
CA PRO A 155 13.53 -1.67 7.67
C PRO A 155 12.17 -1.01 7.97
N ILE A 156 12.11 -0.06 8.91
CA ILE A 156 10.89 0.74 9.16
C ILE A 156 10.46 1.53 7.92
N TYR A 157 11.38 2.00 7.08
CA TYR A 157 11.03 2.70 5.85
C TYR A 157 10.47 1.77 4.77
N PHE A 158 10.79 0.48 4.79
CA PHE A 158 10.08 -0.50 3.97
C PHE A 158 8.64 -0.69 4.47
N VAL A 159 8.40 -0.67 5.79
CA VAL A 159 7.04 -0.64 6.36
C VAL A 159 6.28 0.63 5.94
N VAL A 160 6.93 1.80 5.95
CA VAL A 160 6.35 3.04 5.39
C VAL A 160 5.99 2.88 3.91
N SER A 161 6.85 2.26 3.11
CA SER A 161 6.65 2.11 1.66
C SER A 161 5.44 1.25 1.28
N MET A 162 5.07 0.29 2.13
CA MET A 162 3.87 -0.55 1.95
C MET A 162 2.55 0.09 2.42
N LEU A 163 2.60 1.25 3.09
CA LEU A 163 1.37 1.89 3.58
C LEU A 163 0.53 2.54 2.47
N PRO A 164 1.11 3.22 1.46
CA PRO A 164 0.37 3.74 0.31
C PRO A 164 -0.56 2.71 -0.33
N CYS A 165 -0.08 1.53 -0.75
CA CYS A 165 -0.94 0.51 -1.35
C CYS A 165 -2.07 0.08 -0.41
N SER A 166 -1.71 -0.25 0.84
CA SER A 166 -2.64 -0.70 1.90
C SER A 166 -3.76 0.31 2.23
N ARG A 167 -3.56 1.61 1.94
CA ARG A 167 -4.51 2.68 2.31
C ARG A 167 -5.17 3.36 1.11
N LEU A 168 -4.43 3.57 0.02
CA LEU A 168 -4.94 4.20 -1.20
C LEU A 168 -5.99 3.32 -1.88
N TRP A 169 -5.75 2.01 -2.02
CA TRP A 169 -6.69 1.10 -2.69
C TRP A 169 -8.03 1.03 -1.93
N VAL A 170 -7.98 0.97 -0.59
CA VAL A 170 -9.17 1.06 0.28
C VAL A 170 -9.89 2.39 0.10
N TRP A 171 -9.15 3.50 0.05
CA TRP A 171 -9.74 4.82 -0.15
C TRP A 171 -10.37 4.95 -1.55
N LEU A 172 -9.70 4.52 -2.61
CA LEU A 172 -10.22 4.53 -3.98
C LEU A 172 -11.49 3.69 -4.08
N ALA A 173 -11.49 2.44 -3.57
CA ALA A 173 -12.67 1.58 -3.56
C ALA A 173 -13.85 2.23 -2.82
N ASN A 174 -13.61 2.95 -1.71
CA ASN A 174 -14.67 3.65 -1.00
C ASN A 174 -15.15 4.94 -1.70
N ASN A 175 -14.31 5.59 -2.53
CA ASN A 175 -14.65 6.87 -3.19
C ASN A 175 -15.12 6.73 -4.66
N LEU A 176 -14.94 5.56 -5.30
CA LEU A 176 -15.47 5.29 -6.64
C LEU A 176 -16.97 4.97 -6.59
N ASN A 177 -17.78 5.69 -7.38
CA ASN A 177 -19.23 5.54 -7.43
C ASN A 177 -19.66 4.46 -8.44
N MET A 178 -19.49 3.19 -8.07
CA MET A 178 -19.95 2.04 -8.85
C MET A 178 -21.24 1.45 -8.26
N ASN A 179 -22.21 1.15 -9.13
CA ASN A 179 -23.41 0.39 -8.78
C ASN A 179 -23.22 -1.12 -9.03
N GLU A 180 -24.17 -1.93 -8.58
CA GLU A 180 -24.12 -3.41 -8.64
C GLU A 180 -24.04 -3.98 -10.07
N ASN A 181 -24.47 -3.22 -11.08
CA ASN A 181 -24.41 -3.63 -12.49
C ASN A 181 -23.10 -3.22 -13.19
N ASN A 182 -22.17 -2.57 -12.48
CA ASN A 182 -20.87 -2.19 -13.06
C ASN A 182 -20.00 -3.43 -13.28
N ALA A 183 -19.43 -3.59 -14.49
CA ALA A 183 -18.58 -4.71 -14.87
C ALA A 183 -17.35 -4.94 -13.95
N TYR A 184 -16.94 -3.91 -13.21
CA TYR A 184 -15.79 -3.89 -12.29
C TYR A 184 -16.19 -3.84 -10.80
N ILE A 185 -17.47 -4.03 -10.48
CA ILE A 185 -17.97 -3.95 -9.09
C ILE A 185 -17.21 -4.87 -8.12
N GLN A 186 -16.75 -6.04 -8.59
CA GLN A 186 -15.98 -6.98 -7.76
C GLN A 186 -14.67 -6.35 -7.27
N TRP A 187 -13.98 -5.55 -8.09
CA TRP A 187 -12.75 -4.85 -7.66
C TRP A 187 -13.03 -3.89 -6.51
N LYS A 188 -14.19 -3.21 -6.52
CA LYS A 188 -14.61 -2.32 -5.42
C LYS A 188 -14.90 -3.12 -4.14
N ILE A 189 -15.63 -4.23 -4.25
CA ILE A 189 -15.97 -5.13 -3.13
C ILE A 189 -14.72 -5.69 -2.48
N ASP A 190 -13.78 -6.19 -3.28
CA ASP A 190 -12.58 -6.86 -2.75
C ASP A 190 -11.64 -5.89 -2.00
N ASN A 191 -11.70 -4.59 -2.31
CA ASN A 191 -10.78 -3.58 -1.78
C ASN A 191 -11.37 -2.67 -0.67
N MET A 192 -12.69 -2.56 -0.52
CA MET A 192 -13.29 -1.54 0.37
C MET A 192 -13.10 -1.80 1.89
N HIS A 193 -12.68 -2.98 2.31
CA HIS A 193 -12.64 -3.43 3.72
C HIS A 193 -11.21 -3.67 4.27
N GLY A 194 -10.20 -2.93 3.78
CA GLY A 194 -8.83 -3.02 4.32
C GLY A 194 -8.64 -2.34 5.68
N HIS A 195 -7.56 -2.72 6.38
CA HIS A 195 -7.22 -2.29 7.74
C HIS A 195 -5.82 -1.64 7.83
N PRO A 196 -5.56 -0.52 7.12
CA PRO A 196 -4.26 0.15 7.10
C PRO A 196 -3.82 0.72 8.46
N GLU A 197 -4.73 0.93 9.40
CA GLU A 197 -4.43 1.42 10.76
C GLU A 197 -3.49 0.48 11.54
N LYS A 198 -3.37 -0.79 11.14
CA LYS A 198 -2.44 -1.77 11.72
C LYS A 198 -0.96 -1.38 11.58
N PHE A 199 -0.62 -0.45 10.68
CA PHE A 199 0.74 0.11 10.58
C PHE A 199 1.03 1.13 11.69
N LYS A 200 0.01 1.82 12.23
CA LYS A 200 0.17 2.96 13.14
C LYS A 200 1.07 2.68 14.36
N PRO A 201 0.94 1.56 15.09
CA PRO A 201 1.75 1.33 16.29
C PRO A 201 3.26 1.32 16.00
N LEU A 202 3.69 0.72 14.87
CA LEU A 202 5.10 0.72 14.48
C LEU A 202 5.56 2.10 14.00
N LEU A 203 4.76 2.78 13.17
CA LEU A 203 5.13 4.09 12.64
C LEU A 203 5.32 5.12 13.76
N ASN A 204 4.36 5.20 14.68
CA ASN A 204 4.45 6.11 15.83
C ASN A 204 5.57 5.74 16.82
N LYS A 205 5.97 4.47 16.90
CA LYS A 205 7.04 4.01 17.80
C LYS A 205 8.44 4.26 17.24
N TYR A 206 8.63 4.10 15.93
CA TYR A 206 9.96 4.09 15.31
C TYR A 206 10.31 5.36 14.54
N LEU A 207 9.32 6.18 14.16
CA LEU A 207 9.49 7.49 13.53
C LEU A 207 9.30 8.60 14.58
N ASP A 208 10.18 8.55 15.59
CA ASP A 208 10.15 9.32 16.83
C ASP A 208 10.95 10.64 16.78
N THR A 209 11.57 10.95 15.64
CA THR A 209 12.30 12.21 15.41
C THR A 209 11.81 12.92 14.16
N GLN A 210 11.98 14.24 14.11
CA GLN A 210 11.50 15.04 12.99
C GLN A 210 12.23 14.70 11.68
N GLU A 211 13.51 14.30 11.76
CA GLU A 211 14.28 13.76 10.63
C GLU A 211 13.63 12.49 10.08
N LYS A 212 13.36 11.50 10.94
CA LYS A 212 12.74 10.23 10.54
C LYS A 212 11.34 10.42 9.96
N VAL A 213 10.53 11.32 10.53
CA VAL A 213 9.19 11.65 10.00
C VAL A 213 9.30 12.34 8.64
N THR A 214 10.28 13.21 8.44
CA THR A 214 10.53 13.88 7.15
C THR A 214 10.99 12.88 6.08
N GLU A 215 11.89 11.95 6.43
CA GLU A 215 12.32 10.89 5.53
C GLU A 215 11.16 9.91 5.22
N ALA A 216 10.39 9.51 6.22
CA ALA A 216 9.20 8.67 6.04
C ALA A 216 8.16 9.36 5.15
N ASN A 217 7.97 10.67 5.27
CA ASN A 217 7.09 11.43 4.38
C ASN A 217 7.59 11.42 2.93
N THR A 218 8.91 11.52 2.72
CA THR A 218 9.51 11.37 1.39
C THR A 218 9.28 9.98 0.81
N VAL A 219 9.52 8.92 1.60
CA VAL A 219 9.29 7.52 1.18
C VAL A 219 7.81 7.27 0.87
N PHE A 220 6.92 7.72 1.76
CA PHE A 220 5.47 7.60 1.59
C PHE A 220 4.99 8.32 0.32
N ARG A 221 5.43 9.56 0.11
CA ARG A 221 5.09 10.36 -1.08
C ARG A 221 5.57 9.73 -2.37
N GLN A 222 6.80 9.21 -2.40
CA GLN A 222 7.34 8.53 -3.58
C GLN A 222 6.50 7.31 -3.95
N GLN A 223 6.03 6.57 -2.95
CA GLN A 223 5.26 5.35 -3.11
C GLN A 223 3.79 5.63 -3.47
N MET A 224 3.19 6.71 -2.94
CA MET A 224 1.93 7.27 -3.43
C MET A 224 2.02 7.73 -4.90
N GLN A 225 3.14 8.34 -5.30
CA GLN A 225 3.34 8.77 -6.69
C GLN A 225 3.46 7.56 -7.63
N ASN A 226 4.16 6.50 -7.21
CA ASN A 226 4.28 5.28 -8.03
C ASN A 226 2.92 4.57 -8.20
N GLU A 227 2.05 4.58 -7.20
CA GLU A 227 0.65 4.11 -7.32
C GLU A 227 -0.13 4.96 -8.34
N HIS A 228 -0.07 6.29 -8.21
CA HIS A 228 -0.68 7.21 -9.17
C HIS A 228 -0.21 6.91 -10.60
N ASP A 229 1.10 6.76 -10.80
CA ASP A 229 1.71 6.53 -12.10
C ASP A 229 1.37 5.14 -12.66
N PHE A 230 1.17 4.14 -11.79
CA PHE A 230 0.68 2.83 -12.18
C PHE A 230 -0.77 2.91 -12.71
N PHE A 231 -1.69 3.56 -11.99
CA PHE A 231 -3.06 3.81 -12.49
C PHE A 231 -3.08 4.72 -13.73
N ALA A 232 -2.15 5.67 -13.86
CA ALA A 232 -2.10 6.61 -14.98
C ALA A 232 -1.58 5.99 -16.28
N THR A 233 -0.84 4.88 -16.18
CA THR A 233 -0.25 4.15 -17.33
C THR A 233 -0.98 2.84 -17.66
N SER A 234 -2.15 2.61 -17.04
CA SER A 234 -3.03 1.44 -17.24
C SER A 234 -4.23 1.77 -18.13
#